data_AF-A0A9W5KQU7-F1
#
_entry.id   AF-A0A9W5KQU7-F1
#
_cell.length_a   1.000
_cell.length_b   1.000
_cell.length_c   1.000
_cell.angle_alpha   90.00
_cell.angle_beta   90.00
_cell.angle_gamma   90.00
#
_symmetry.space_group_name_H-M   'P 1'
#
loop_
_entity.id
_entity.type
_entity.pdbx_description
1 polymer ?
#
loop_
_entity_poly.entity_id
_entity_poly.type
_entity_poly.pdbx_seq_one_letter_code
_entity_poly.pdbx_strand_id
1 'polypeptide(L)'
;MKQEKLREIGYKVLQETLILSRNVLFFPEDKTGVKYVQEIIDAIHNIPNSIQNGNEKFLDFELELLKDTLSKMDFESVLRQNIKYFKVYHLEIGSLLRKKYAVM
;
A
#
# COMPACT_ATOMS: atom_id res chain seq x y z
N MET A 1 -10.21 -3.83 20.37
CA MET A 1 -10.17 -2.40 19.95
C MET A 1 -8.91 -1.99 19.18
N LYS A 2 -7.70 -1.90 19.78
CA LYS A 2 -6.48 -1.48 19.03
C LYS A 2 -6.06 -2.52 17.97
N GLN A 3 -6.15 -3.78 18.35
CA GLN A 3 -5.84 -4.96 17.54
C GLN A 3 -6.70 -5.10 16.28
N GLU A 4 -8.02 -4.96 16.44
CA GLU A 4 -8.98 -5.03 15.34
C GLU A 4 -8.78 -3.90 14.33
N LYS A 5 -8.44 -2.69 14.81
CA LYS A 5 -8.18 -1.54 13.93
C LYS A 5 -6.92 -1.74 13.08
N LEU A 6 -5.84 -2.29 13.64
CA LEU A 6 -4.62 -2.53 12.86
C LEU A 6 -4.86 -3.58 11.77
N ARG A 7 -5.60 -4.65 12.09
CA ARG A 7 -6.02 -5.65 11.10
C ARG A 7 -6.92 -5.06 10.01
N GLU A 8 -7.89 -4.21 10.38
CA GLU A 8 -8.74 -3.51 9.42
C GLU A 8 -7.91 -2.64 8.45
N ILE A 9 -6.91 -1.93 8.98
CA ILE A 9 -5.97 -1.16 8.15
C ILE A 9 -5.20 -2.08 7.21
N GLY A 10 -4.65 -3.18 7.72
CA GLY A 10 -3.94 -4.17 6.89
C GLY A 10 -4.81 -4.74 5.77
N TYR A 11 -6.07 -5.08 6.04
CA TYR A 11 -7.02 -5.51 5.00
C TYR A 11 -7.29 -4.42 3.95
N LYS A 12 -7.46 -3.17 4.38
CA LYS A 12 -7.67 -2.04 3.44
C LYS A 12 -6.44 -1.78 2.59
N VAL A 13 -5.23 -1.88 3.15
CA VAL A 13 -3.98 -1.80 2.38
C VAL A 13 -3.98 -2.86 1.28
N LEU A 14 -4.22 -4.13 1.62
CA LEU A 14 -4.27 -5.21 0.64
C LEU A 14 -5.31 -4.95 -0.46
N GLN A 15 -6.51 -4.49 -0.08
CA GLN A 15 -7.58 -4.16 -1.02
C GLN A 15 -7.17 -3.05 -1.99
N GLU A 16 -6.66 -1.93 -1.48
CA GLU A 16 -6.24 -0.80 -2.32
C GLU A 16 -5.07 -1.18 -3.23
N THR A 17 -4.15 -2.04 -2.77
CA THR A 17 -3.05 -2.52 -3.61
C THR A 17 -3.58 -3.36 -4.76
N LEU A 18 -4.58 -4.22 -4.54
CA LEU A 18 -5.21 -4.99 -5.63
C LEU A 18 -5.88 -4.07 -6.67
N ILE A 19 -6.55 -3.00 -6.22
CA ILE A 19 -7.17 -2.01 -7.11
C ILE A 19 -6.11 -1.29 -7.94
N LEU A 20 -5.01 -0.84 -7.31
CA LEU A 20 -3.88 -0.22 -8.00
C LEU A 20 -3.29 -1.18 -9.05
N SER A 21 -2.95 -2.41 -8.64
CA SER A 21 -2.36 -3.43 -9.51
C SER A 21 -3.22 -3.68 -10.74
N ARG A 22 -4.53 -3.90 -10.57
CA ARG A 22 -5.46 -4.09 -11.68
C ARG A 22 -5.41 -2.92 -12.67
N ASN A 23 -5.41 -1.69 -12.16
CA ASN A 23 -5.46 -0.50 -13.02
C ASN A 23 -4.16 -0.30 -13.80
N VAL A 24 -3.01 -0.48 -13.14
CA VAL A 24 -1.69 -0.32 -13.77
C VAL A 24 -1.44 -1.41 -14.80
N LEU A 25 -1.77 -2.67 -14.48
CA LEU A 25 -1.59 -3.81 -15.38
C LEU A 25 -2.48 -3.76 -16.63
N PHE A 26 -3.49 -2.87 -16.67
CA PHE A 26 -4.24 -2.58 -17.89
C PHE A 26 -3.40 -1.83 -18.95
N PHE A 27 -2.31 -1.19 -18.53
CA PHE A 27 -1.34 -0.48 -19.38
C PHE A 27 0.05 -1.11 -19.21
N PRO A 28 0.27 -2.35 -19.70
CA PRO A 28 1.51 -3.09 -19.46
C PRO A 28 2.77 -2.43 -20.06
N GLU A 29 2.61 -1.48 -20.98
CA GLU A 29 3.69 -0.64 -21.51
C GLU A 29 4.31 0.29 -20.47
N ASP A 30 3.60 0.56 -19.36
CA ASP A 30 4.08 1.37 -18.23
C ASP A 30 5.04 0.58 -17.34
N LYS A 31 6.27 0.35 -17.84
CA LYS A 31 7.30 -0.40 -17.11
C LYS A 31 7.61 0.18 -15.73
N THR A 32 7.58 1.50 -15.59
CA THR A 32 7.81 2.19 -14.32
C THR A 32 6.67 1.90 -13.35
N GLY A 33 5.41 2.03 -13.81
CA GLY A 33 4.25 1.71 -12.99
C GLY A 33 4.21 0.26 -12.55
N VAL A 34 4.50 -0.67 -13.47
CA VAL A 34 4.59 -2.11 -13.15
C VAL A 34 5.67 -2.35 -12.09
N LYS A 35 6.84 -1.73 -12.23
CA LYS A 35 7.91 -1.82 -11.22
C LYS A 35 7.47 -1.29 -9.86
N TYR A 36 6.81 -0.14 -9.80
CA TYR A 36 6.33 0.42 -8.54
C TYR A 36 5.26 -0.45 -7.88
N VAL A 37 4.35 -1.05 -8.66
CA VAL A 37 3.39 -2.03 -8.15
C VAL A 37 4.10 -3.21 -7.52
N GLN A 38 5.15 -3.73 -8.16
CA GLN A 38 5.96 -4.82 -7.61
C GLN A 38 6.62 -4.42 -6.28
N GLU A 39 7.26 -3.25 -6.21
CA GLU A 39 7.87 -2.73 -4.97
C GLU A 39 6.84 -2.55 -3.83
N ILE A 40 5.61 -2.13 -4.15
CA ILE A 40 4.51 -2.04 -3.18
C ILE A 40 4.12 -3.44 -2.69
N ILE A 41 3.95 -4.40 -3.60
CA ILE A 41 3.59 -5.80 -3.26
C ILE A 41 4.67 -6.41 -2.35
N ASP A 42 5.94 -6.19 -2.68
CA ASP A 42 7.07 -6.65 -1.89
C ASP A 42 7.08 -6.00 -0.50
N ALA A 43 6.67 -4.73 -0.36
CA ALA A 43 6.59 -4.08 0.95
C ALA A 43 5.48 -4.66 1.85
N ILE A 44 4.41 -5.22 1.27
CA ILE A 44 3.22 -5.69 2.01
C ILE A 44 3.06 -7.21 2.05
N HIS A 45 4.03 -7.97 1.52
CA HIS A 45 3.86 -9.40 1.27
C HIS A 45 3.57 -10.23 2.53
N ASN A 46 4.00 -9.80 3.72
CA ASN A 46 3.71 -10.53 4.97
C ASN A 46 2.46 -10.03 5.69
N ILE A 47 1.79 -8.95 5.24
CA ILE A 47 0.59 -8.41 5.90
C ILE A 47 -0.47 -9.51 6.08
N PRO A 48 -0.77 -10.37 5.09
CA PRO A 48 -1.73 -11.45 5.28
C PRO A 48 -1.33 -12.39 6.42
N ASN A 49 -0.05 -12.77 6.48
CA ASN A 49 0.48 -13.67 7.50
C ASN A 49 0.49 -13.00 8.88
N SER A 50 0.85 -11.72 8.97
CA SER A 50 0.82 -10.91 10.19
C SER A 50 -0.59 -10.80 10.75
N ILE A 51 -1.59 -10.60 9.89
CA ILE A 51 -3.01 -10.58 10.27
C ILE A 51 -3.46 -11.95 10.80
N GLN A 52 -3.18 -13.02 10.05
CA GLN A 52 -3.62 -14.39 10.40
C GLN A 52 -3.05 -14.86 11.74
N ASN A 53 -1.78 -14.55 12.02
CA ASN A 53 -1.11 -14.92 13.26
C ASN A 53 -1.31 -13.93 14.41
N GLY A 54 -2.04 -12.82 14.18
CA GLY A 54 -2.21 -11.75 15.16
C GLY A 54 -0.89 -11.05 15.55
N ASN A 55 0.12 -11.05 14.68
CA ASN A 55 1.43 -10.44 14.94
C ASN A 55 1.40 -8.94 14.62
N GLU A 56 0.86 -8.15 15.55
CA GLU A 56 0.65 -6.71 15.37
C GLU A 56 1.92 -5.90 15.26
N LYS A 57 2.99 -6.27 15.99
CA LYS A 57 4.27 -5.56 15.89
C LYS A 57 4.86 -5.70 14.49
N PHE A 58 4.72 -6.87 13.89
CA PHE A 58 5.20 -7.09 12.54
C PHE A 58 4.28 -6.43 11.50
N LEU A 59 2.95 -6.49 11.69
CA LEU A 59 2.01 -5.73 10.86
C LEU A 59 2.30 -4.22 10.89
N ASP A 60 2.63 -3.68 12.06
CA ASP A 60 3.00 -2.28 12.24
C ASP A 60 4.25 -1.90 11.43
N PHE A 61 5.29 -2.75 11.51
CA PHE A 61 6.54 -2.60 10.76
C PHE A 61 6.31 -2.63 9.24
N GLU A 62 5.46 -3.53 8.75
CA GLU A 62 5.14 -3.60 7.32
C GLU A 62 4.40 -2.36 6.81
N LEU A 63 3.51 -1.80 7.64
CA LEU A 63 2.83 -0.54 7.31
C LEU A 63 3.80 0.65 7.26
N GLU A 64 4.84 0.68 8.10
CA GLU A 64 5.94 1.66 8.00
C GLU A 64 6.77 1.41 6.74
N LEU A 65 7.11 0.16 6.44
CA LEU A 65 7.85 -0.19 5.22
C LEU A 65 7.11 0.27 3.96
N LEU A 66 5.80 0.07 3.89
CA LEU A 66 4.96 0.57 2.80
C LEU A 66 5.03 2.09 2.68
N LYS A 67 4.94 2.81 3.80
CA LYS A 67 5.04 4.28 3.83
C LYS A 67 6.39 4.77 3.28
N ASP A 68 7.48 4.11 3.68
CA ASP A 68 8.83 4.43 3.23
C ASP A 68 9.07 4.06 1.77
N THR A 69 8.44 2.99 1.28
CA THR A 69 8.44 2.64 -0.14
C THR A 69 7.73 3.73 -0.96
N LEU A 70 6.56 4.19 -0.49
CA LEU A 70 5.78 5.21 -1.18
C LEU A 70 6.45 6.60 -1.21
N SER A 71 7.24 6.94 -0.19
CA SER A 71 7.91 8.25 -0.12
C SER A 71 9.06 8.41 -1.14
N LYS A 72 9.55 7.30 -1.69
CA LYS A 72 10.66 7.25 -2.66
C LYS A 72 10.18 7.22 -4.11
N MET A 73 8.88 7.07 -4.34
CA MET A 73 8.31 6.93 -5.68
C MET A 73 8.09 8.29 -6.33
N ASP A 74 8.53 8.43 -7.59
CA ASP A 74 8.26 9.59 -8.41
C ASP A 74 7.07 9.31 -9.34
N PHE A 75 5.88 9.78 -8.95
CA PHE A 75 4.66 9.56 -9.73
C PHE A 75 4.60 10.37 -11.03
N GLU A 76 5.52 11.27 -11.31
CA GLU A 76 5.57 11.92 -12.62
C GLU A 76 6.36 11.08 -13.64
N SER A 77 7.10 10.06 -13.18
CA SER A 77 7.82 9.10 -14.02
C SER A 77 6.97 7.94 -14.54
N VAL A 78 5.72 7.81 -14.06
CA VAL A 78 4.77 6.79 -14.51
C VAL A 78 4.01 7.24 -15.75
N LEU A 79 3.47 6.29 -16.53
CA LEU A 79 2.64 6.60 -17.69
C LEU A 79 1.45 7.48 -17.27
N ARG A 80 1.14 8.53 -18.05
CA ARG A 80 0.12 9.55 -17.73
C ARG A 80 -1.23 8.94 -17.32
N GLN A 81 -1.65 7.86 -17.98
CA GLN A 81 -2.88 7.12 -17.72
C GLN A 81 -2.93 6.54 -16.29
N ASN A 82 -1.77 6.17 -15.75
CA ASN A 82 -1.60 5.52 -14.45
C ASN A 82 -1.32 6.48 -13.29
N ILE A 83 -0.81 7.69 -13.56
CA ILE A 83 -0.50 8.70 -12.52
C ILE A 83 -1.69 8.90 -11.56
N LYS A 84 -2.91 8.99 -12.10
CA LYS A 84 -4.12 9.19 -11.28
C LYS A 84 -4.35 8.04 -10.28
N TYR A 85 -4.03 6.81 -10.66
CA TYR A 85 -4.22 5.64 -9.79
C TYR A 85 -3.18 5.62 -8.66
N PHE A 86 -1.92 5.96 -8.98
CA PHE A 86 -0.88 6.12 -7.95
C PHE A 86 -1.20 7.25 -6.98
N LYS A 87 -1.69 8.40 -7.46
CA LYS A 87 -2.10 9.52 -6.59
C LYS A 87 -3.26 9.14 -5.67
N VAL A 88 -4.29 8.47 -6.18
CA VAL A 88 -5.41 7.96 -5.36
C VAL A 88 -4.91 6.97 -4.32
N TYR A 89 -4.12 5.99 -4.73
CA TYR A 89 -3.54 5.00 -3.82
C TYR A 89 -2.73 5.66 -2.69
N HIS A 90 -1.83 6.59 -3.04
CA HIS A 90 -1.01 7.30 -2.06
C HIS A 90 -1.85 8.09 -1.05
N LEU A 91 -2.93 8.74 -1.50
CA LEU A 91 -3.85 9.47 -0.62
C LEU A 91 -4.60 8.52 0.33
N GLU A 92 -5.11 7.40 -0.18
CA GLU A 92 -5.83 6.41 0.62
C GLU A 92 -4.93 5.76 1.66
N ILE A 93 -3.75 5.26 1.27
CA ILE A 93 -2.76 4.71 2.20
C ILE A 93 -2.34 5.77 3.22
N GLY A 94 -2.05 7.00 2.79
CA GLY A 94 -1.73 8.10 3.69
C GLY A 94 -2.84 8.40 4.70
N SER A 95 -4.11 8.31 4.30
CA SER A 95 -5.28 8.47 5.17
C SER A 95 -5.38 7.34 6.21
N LEU A 96 -5.20 6.09 5.77
CA LEU A 96 -5.21 4.91 6.64
C LEU A 96 -4.11 4.98 7.70
N LEU A 97 -2.89 5.35 7.28
CA LEU A 97 -1.75 5.49 8.19
C LEU A 97 -1.90 6.68 9.13
N ARG A 98 -2.51 7.80 8.73
CA ARG A 98 -2.83 8.88 9.68
C ARG A 98 -3.86 8.45 10.73
N LYS A 99 -4.88 7.68 10.33
CA LYS A 99 -5.88 7.13 11.27
C LYS A 99 -5.25 6.18 12.29
N LYS A 100 -4.19 5.45 11.92
CA LYS A 100 -3.37 4.64 12.84
C LYS A 100 -2.76 5.50 13.96
N TYR A 101 -2.06 6.59 13.62
CA TYR A 101 -1.37 7.41 14.63
C TYR A 101 -2.28 8.39 15.39
N ALA A 102 -3.46 8.74 14.85
CA ALA A 102 -4.42 9.59 15.56
C ALA A 102 -5.18 8.86 16.67
N VAL A 103 -5.13 7.52 16.69
CA VAL A 103 -5.87 6.65 17.63
C VAL A 103 -4.91 5.91 18.58
N MET A 104 -3.60 6.09 18.40
CA MET A 104 -2.55 5.61 19.31
C MET A 104 -2.17 6.67 20.32
#